data_AF-A0AAQ3KYV7-F1
#
_entry.id   AF-A0AAQ3KYV7-F1
#
_cell.length_a   1.000
_cell.length_b   1.000
_cell.length_c   1.000
_cell.angle_alpha   90.00
_cell.angle_beta   90.00
_cell.angle_gamma   90.00
#
_symmetry.space_group_name_H-M   'P 1'
#
loop_
_entity.id
_entity.type
_entity.pdbx_description
1 polymer ?
#
loop_
_entity_poly.entity_id
_entity_poly.type
_entity_poly.pdbx_seq_one_letter_code
_entity_poly.pdbx_strand_id
1 'polypeptide(L)'
;MSSSQTKGCTLRFQSFYGRYLVAMGEHFLLALTDKKVMQDYLGTVARLDSSLKWEPLRKRFQVKLTSGASQFLCANGSIPPWKNSVTHDLRSPTAPPLRTRFWNVDITQS
;
A
#
# COMPACT_ATOMS: atom_id res chain seq x y z
N MET A 1 20.47 3.32 20.11
CA MET A 1 20.81 3.22 18.67
C MET A 1 19.76 4.01 17.90
N SER A 2 20.08 5.25 17.53
CA SER A 2 19.14 6.17 16.89
C SER A 2 18.95 5.75 15.43
N SER A 3 17.75 5.29 15.06
CA SER A 3 17.40 5.10 13.64
C SER A 3 17.33 6.48 13.00
N SER A 4 18.29 6.78 12.14
CA SER A 4 18.29 7.95 11.27
C SER A 4 17.03 7.94 10.42
N GLN A 5 16.09 8.83 10.74
CA GLN A 5 14.90 9.10 9.94
C GLN A 5 15.37 9.83 8.67
N THR A 6 15.71 9.07 7.64
CA THR A 6 15.89 9.61 6.30
C THR A 6 14.55 10.18 5.85
N LYS A 7 14.51 11.43 5.39
CA LYS A 7 13.32 11.97 4.73
C LYS A 7 13.04 11.10 3.51
N GLY A 8 12.05 10.22 3.62
CA GLY A 8 11.76 9.20 2.62
C GLY A 8 11.33 9.81 1.31
N CYS A 9 11.91 9.34 0.20
CA CYS A 9 11.38 9.62 -1.14
C CYS A 9 9.97 9.05 -1.22
N THR A 10 8.99 9.88 -1.58
CA THR A 10 7.59 9.48 -1.69
C THR A 10 7.20 9.37 -3.15
N LEU A 11 6.57 8.26 -3.52
CA LEU A 11 6.14 7.95 -4.88
C LEU A 11 4.62 8.01 -5.00
N ARG A 12 4.14 8.26 -6.22
CA ARG A 12 2.75 8.09 -6.65
C ARG A 12 2.72 7.08 -7.78
N PHE A 13 1.93 6.01 -7.63
CA PHE A 13 1.80 4.99 -8.67
C PHE A 13 0.63 5.30 -9.56
N GLN A 14 0.89 5.53 -10.84
CA GLN A 14 -0.11 5.70 -11.88
C GLN A 14 -0.17 4.43 -12.73
N SER A 15 -1.37 3.94 -12.98
CA SER A 15 -1.64 2.90 -13.96
C SER A 15 -1.55 3.45 -15.38
N PHE A 16 -1.40 2.56 -16.36
CA PHE A 16 -1.46 2.92 -17.78
C PHE A 16 -2.73 3.69 -18.16
N TYR A 17 -3.85 3.44 -17.47
CA TYR A 17 -5.13 4.11 -17.69
C TYR A 17 -5.27 5.46 -16.97
N GLY A 18 -4.18 6.01 -16.44
CA GLY A 18 -4.17 7.30 -15.76
C GLY A 18 -4.76 7.32 -14.34
N ARG A 19 -5.16 6.14 -13.80
CA ARG A 19 -5.65 6.01 -12.42
C ARG A 19 -4.50 5.84 -11.44
N TYR A 20 -4.63 6.40 -10.25
CA TYR A 20 -3.61 6.35 -9.21
C TYR A 20 -3.93 5.33 -8.13
N LEU A 21 -2.90 4.73 -7.53
CA LEU A 21 -3.05 3.85 -6.37
C LEU A 21 -3.27 4.67 -5.08
N VAL A 22 -4.43 4.47 -4.44
CA VAL A 22 -4.92 5.28 -3.32
C VAL A 22 -5.18 4.41 -2.10
N ALA A 23 -4.63 4.82 -0.96
CA ALA A 23 -4.92 4.27 0.37
C ALA A 23 -6.19 4.91 0.97
N MET A 24 -7.28 4.16 1.07
CA MET A 24 -8.57 4.67 1.60
C MET A 24 -8.67 4.50 3.11
N GLY A 25 -9.35 5.44 3.79
CA GLY A 25 -9.56 5.36 5.23
C GLY A 25 -10.55 4.26 5.66
N GLU A 26 -11.39 3.81 4.74
CA GLU A 26 -12.46 2.84 4.96
C GLU A 26 -11.93 1.42 5.15
N HIS A 27 -12.52 0.72 6.10
CA HIS A 27 -12.24 -0.69 6.34
C HIS A 27 -12.67 -1.53 5.14
N PHE A 28 -11.83 -2.47 4.73
CA PHE A 28 -12.16 -3.38 3.63
C PHE A 28 -13.35 -4.28 3.98
N LEU A 29 -13.46 -4.69 5.25
CA LEU A 29 -14.60 -5.43 5.80
C LEU A 29 -14.85 -5.04 7.26
N LEU A 30 -16.11 -5.14 7.68
CA LEU A 30 -16.65 -4.72 8.98
C LEU A 30 -16.03 -5.40 10.23
N ALA A 31 -15.06 -6.31 10.07
CA ALA A 31 -14.43 -7.04 11.18
C ALA A 31 -12.89 -7.03 11.15
N LEU A 32 -12.25 -6.24 10.28
CA LEU A 32 -10.79 -6.23 10.12
C LEU A 32 -10.19 -4.83 10.20
N THR A 33 -8.94 -4.77 10.69
CA THR A 33 -8.10 -3.57 10.71
C THR A 33 -7.60 -3.17 9.32
N ASP A 34 -7.69 -4.10 8.36
CA ASP A 34 -7.33 -3.87 6.96
C ASP A 34 -8.19 -2.79 6.33
N LYS A 35 -7.52 -1.79 5.77
CA LYS A 35 -8.15 -0.70 5.02
C LYS A 35 -8.00 -0.93 3.52
N LYS A 36 -8.94 -0.39 2.74
CA LYS A 36 -9.03 -0.64 1.29
C LYS A 36 -7.94 0.13 0.53
N VAL A 37 -7.37 -0.50 -0.50
CA VAL A 37 -6.55 0.20 -1.51
C VAL A 37 -7.25 0.09 -2.86
N MET A 38 -7.36 1.22 -3.57
CA MET A 38 -8.09 1.31 -4.84
C MET A 38 -7.31 2.08 -5.91
N GLN A 39 -7.77 1.95 -7.16
CA GLN A 39 -7.34 2.81 -8.25
C GLN A 39 -8.43 3.84 -8.57
N ASP A 40 -8.07 5.13 -8.57
CA ASP A 40 -9.03 6.22 -8.85
C ASP A 40 -8.36 7.36 -9.65
N TYR A 41 -9.17 8.20 -10.30
CA TYR A 41 -8.70 9.36 -11.04
C TYR A 41 -8.30 10.48 -10.09
N LEU A 42 -7.25 11.23 -10.45
CA LEU A 42 -6.72 12.32 -9.62
C LEU A 42 -7.77 13.38 -9.27
N GLY A 43 -8.73 13.64 -10.18
CA GLY A 43 -9.84 14.58 -9.94
C GLY A 43 -10.72 14.18 -8.74
N THR A 44 -10.93 12.88 -8.52
CA THR A 44 -11.71 12.35 -7.40
C THR A 44 -10.92 12.42 -6.08
N VAL A 45 -9.60 12.22 -6.15
CA VAL A 45 -8.73 12.05 -4.97
C VAL A 45 -7.81 13.23 -4.70
N ALA A 46 -7.98 14.36 -5.38
CA ALA A 46 -7.16 15.57 -5.22
C ALA A 46 -7.12 16.10 -3.78
N ARG A 47 -8.15 15.81 -2.98
CA ARG A 47 -8.20 16.16 -1.55
C ARG A 47 -7.42 15.21 -0.64
N LEU A 48 -6.92 14.10 -1.17
CA LEU A 48 -6.31 12.99 -0.43
C LEU A 48 -4.81 12.85 -0.77
N ASP A 49 -4.08 13.97 -0.73
CA ASP A 49 -2.66 14.03 -1.08
C ASP A 49 -1.78 13.07 -0.28
N SER A 50 -2.17 12.71 0.95
CA SER A 50 -1.46 11.74 1.80
C SER A 50 -1.77 10.28 1.44
N SER A 51 -2.97 10.00 0.92
CA SER A 51 -3.39 8.65 0.49
C SER A 51 -2.73 8.20 -0.80
N LEU A 52 -2.24 9.15 -1.60
CA LEU A 52 -1.51 8.91 -2.85
C LEU A 52 -0.02 8.64 -2.64
N LYS A 53 0.47 8.89 -1.42
CA LYS A 53 1.89 8.87 -1.08
C LYS A 53 2.30 7.48 -0.60
N TRP A 54 3.24 6.89 -1.33
CA TRP A 54 3.83 5.60 -1.02
C TRP A 54 5.34 5.70 -0.85
N GLU A 55 5.82 5.24 0.29
CA GLU A 55 7.24 5.19 0.61
C GLU A 55 7.78 3.77 0.34
N PRO A 56 8.80 3.62 -0.52
CA PRO A 56 9.41 2.33 -0.78
C PRO A 56 10.48 1.99 0.26
N LEU A 57 10.33 0.84 0.90
CA LEU A 57 11.30 0.22 1.77
C LEU A 57 11.96 -0.94 1.01
N ARG A 58 13.17 -0.70 0.49
CA ARG A 58 13.90 -1.69 -0.30
C ARG A 58 14.55 -2.75 0.59
N LYS A 59 14.36 -4.03 0.25
CA LYS A 59 15.10 -5.16 0.82
C LYS A 59 15.59 -6.04 -0.33
N ARG A 60 16.90 -6.02 -0.60
CA ARG A 60 17.51 -6.69 -1.76
C ARG A 60 16.83 -6.26 -3.07
N PHE A 61 16.19 -7.19 -3.78
CA PHE A 61 15.49 -6.99 -5.06
C PHE A 61 13.98 -6.81 -4.91
N GLN A 62 13.49 -6.73 -3.67
CA GLN A 62 12.07 -6.56 -3.41
C GLN A 62 11.80 -5.25 -2.68
N VAL A 63 10.59 -4.74 -2.81
CA VAL A 63 10.15 -3.52 -2.16
C VAL A 63 8.97 -3.79 -1.25
N LYS A 64 8.92 -3.11 -0.12
CA LYS A 64 7.72 -2.99 0.70
C LYS A 64 7.21 -1.57 0.56
N LEU A 65 5.93 -1.40 0.28
CA LEU A 65 5.34 -0.08 0.12
C LEU A 65 4.60 0.31 1.39
N THR A 66 4.91 1.48 1.94
CA THR A 66 4.18 2.09 3.06
C THR A 66 3.38 3.27 2.58
N SER A 67 2.09 3.31 2.90
CA SER A 67 1.30 4.53 2.77
C SER A 67 1.84 5.62 3.71
N GLY A 68 1.55 6.89 3.41
CA GLY A 68 1.91 8.02 4.28
C GLY A 68 1.39 7.91 5.72
N ALA A 69 0.45 7.00 6.01
CA ALA A 69 -0.03 6.67 7.36
C ALA A 69 0.73 5.52 8.04
N SER A 70 1.94 5.19 7.57
CA SER A 70 2.80 4.10 8.11
C SER A 70 2.18 2.68 8.03
N GLN A 71 1.23 2.47 7.10
CA GLN A 71 0.58 1.17 6.87
C GLN A 71 1.15 0.50 5.61
N PHE A 72 1.30 -0.82 5.63
CA PHE A 72 1.95 -1.56 4.54
C PHE A 72 0.97 -2.03 3.47
N LEU A 73 1.38 -2.00 2.21
CA LEU A 73 0.63 -2.58 1.11
C LEU A 73 0.66 -4.11 1.17
N CYS A 74 -0.51 -4.73 1.22
CA CYS A 74 -0.72 -6.17 1.41
C CYS A 74 -1.55 -6.74 0.27
N ALA A 75 -1.04 -7.76 -0.42
CA ALA A 75 -1.86 -8.60 -1.28
C ALA A 75 -2.65 -9.61 -0.43
N ASN A 76 -3.95 -9.75 -0.68
CA ASN A 76 -4.78 -10.77 -0.06
C ASN A 76 -5.10 -11.87 -1.10
N GLY A 77 -4.91 -13.13 -0.71
CA GLY A 77 -4.99 -14.25 -1.64
C GLY A 77 -5.79 -15.44 -1.17
N SER A 78 -6.43 -15.38 0.01
CA SER A 78 -6.64 -16.63 0.74
C SER A 78 -8.09 -17.07 0.93
N ILE A 79 -9.13 -16.23 0.82
CA ILE A 79 -10.56 -16.61 0.88
C ILE A 79 -11.43 -15.40 0.42
N PRO A 80 -12.59 -15.55 -0.23
CA PRO A 80 -13.55 -14.45 -0.45
C PRO A 80 -14.07 -13.90 0.89
N PRO A 81 -14.29 -12.58 1.05
CA PRO A 81 -14.29 -11.52 0.04
C PRO A 81 -12.91 -10.88 -0.24
N TRP A 82 -11.84 -11.35 0.40
CA TRP A 82 -10.46 -10.84 0.20
C TRP A 82 -9.76 -11.37 -1.05
N LYS A 83 -10.41 -12.27 -1.79
CA LYS A 83 -9.84 -12.84 -3.00
C LYS A 83 -9.52 -11.70 -3.97
N ASN A 84 -8.26 -11.65 -4.41
CA ASN A 84 -7.75 -10.67 -5.38
C ASN A 84 -7.86 -9.21 -4.91
N SER A 85 -7.85 -8.95 -3.60
CA SER A 85 -7.84 -7.59 -3.07
C SER A 85 -6.46 -7.14 -2.60
N VAL A 86 -6.26 -5.82 -2.62
CA VAL A 86 -5.10 -5.16 -2.04
C VAL A 86 -5.58 -4.29 -0.89
N THR A 87 -4.96 -4.44 0.27
CA THR A 87 -5.27 -3.64 1.47
C THR A 87 -4.03 -2.95 1.99
N HIS A 88 -4.21 -1.99 2.89
CA HIS A 88 -3.15 -1.52 3.76
C HIS A 88 -3.53 -1.78 5.21
N ASP A 89 -2.63 -2.40 5.97
CA ASP A 89 -2.87 -2.79 7.36
C ASP A 89 -1.99 -2.00 8.32
N LEU A 90 -2.54 -1.74 9.49
CA LEU A 90 -1.78 -1.28 10.64
C LEU A 90 -0.85 -2.40 11.09
N ARG A 91 0.37 -2.02 11.50
CA ARG A 91 1.31 -2.97 12.10
C ARG A 91 0.77 -3.37 13.48
N SER A 92 -0.15 -4.31 13.55
CA SER A 92 -0.53 -4.91 14.82
C SER A 92 0.66 -5.75 15.33
N PRO A 93 1.11 -5.57 16.58
CA PRO A 93 2.13 -6.43 17.20
C PRO A 93 1.73 -7.91 17.20
N THR A 94 0.42 -8.17 17.13
CA THR A 94 -0.20 -9.50 17.21
C THR A 94 -0.57 -10.07 15.84
N ALA A 95 -0.39 -9.30 14.75
CA ALA A 95 -0.65 -9.82 13.42
C ALA A 95 0.45 -10.84 13.03
N PRO A 96 0.07 -12.02 12.50
CA PRO A 96 1.05 -13.00 12.07
C PRO A 96 1.98 -12.39 11.00
N PRO A 97 3.29 -12.74 10.99
CA PRO A 97 4.29 -12.20 10.05
C PRO A 97 3.91 -12.35 8.56
N LEU A 98 2.93 -13.20 8.28
CA LEU A 98 2.43 -13.55 6.95
C LEU A 98 1.71 -12.42 6.21
N ARG A 99 1.25 -11.36 6.90
CA ARG A 99 0.51 -10.26 6.24
C ARG A 99 1.41 -9.21 5.59
N THR A 100 2.71 -9.19 5.88
CA THR A 100 3.64 -8.25 5.23
C THR A 100 4.36 -8.92 4.07
N ARG A 101 3.86 -8.72 2.85
CA ARG A 101 4.52 -9.23 1.64
C ARG A 101 5.50 -8.21 1.07
N PHE A 102 6.60 -8.73 0.54
CA PHE A 102 7.49 -8.01 -0.34
C PHE A 102 6.97 -8.12 -1.77
N TRP A 103 7.10 -7.04 -2.54
CA TRP A 103 6.70 -6.97 -3.93
C TRP A 103 7.94 -7.08 -4.81
N ASN A 104 7.86 -7.94 -5.82
CA ASN A 104 8.80 -7.91 -6.93
C ASN A 104 8.41 -6.76 -7.86
N VAL A 105 9.41 -6.09 -8.43
CA VAL A 105 9.21 -5.03 -9.41
C VAL A 105 9.82 -5.49 -10.71
N ASP A 106 8.97 -5.69 -11.71
CA ASP A 106 9.37 -6.05 -13.06
C ASP A 106 9.32 -4.80 -13.94
N ILE A 107 10.40 -4.55 -14.69
CA ILE A 107 10.49 -3.42 -15.61
C ILE A 107 9.98 -3.90 -16.96
N THR A 108 8.81 -3.41 -17.35
CA THR A 108 8.21 -3.68 -18.66
C THR A 108 8.26 -2.41 -19.52
N GLN A 109 8.51 -2.56 -20.81
CA GLN A 109 8.37 -1.45 -21.77
C GLN A 109 6.93 -1.43 -22.30
N SER A 110 6.35 -0.23 -22.38
CA SER A 110 5.01 0.04 -22.91
C SER A 110 5.08 0.83 -24.21
#